data_AF-A0A8X6J4S1-F1
#
_entry.id   AF-A0A8X6J4S1-F1
#
_cell.length_a   1.000
_cell.length_b   1.000
_cell.length_c   1.000
_cell.angle_alpha   90.00
_cell.angle_beta   90.00
_cell.angle_gamma   90.00
#
_symmetry.space_group_name_H-M   'P 1'
#
loop_
_entity.id
_entity.type
_entity.pdbx_description
1 polymer ?
#
loop_
_entity_poly.entity_id
_entity_poly.type
_entity_poly.pdbx_seq_one_letter_code
_entity_poly.pdbx_strand_id
1 'polypeptide(L)'
;MKNMLTLLCILIFQDLGHSILLCKESFLQEGAKVSEILQIYERIVICKNCIDNTFGGFLFLLISLDLLSAFANITVVLGYETGKFRNSESLYCMNIFSIVNFSIFIYLLIAAADVNEKDKSFRNEIYLYVFKRRVRNIPNECALDIIAFGHESVAFSASGYFSFTKGFILTVIGGLLTYSLLLNQLQTLEN
;
A
#
# COMPACT_ATOMS: atom_id res chain seq x y z
N MET A 1 -12.80 -16.82 3.99
CA MET A 1 -13.30 -15.70 3.18
C MET A 1 -12.35 -14.50 3.19
N LYS A 2 -11.95 -13.98 4.37
CA LYS A 2 -10.95 -12.89 4.52
C LYS A 2 -9.68 -13.08 3.68
N ASN A 3 -8.97 -14.21 3.85
CA ASN A 3 -7.70 -14.44 3.16
C ASN A 3 -7.83 -14.49 1.62
N MET A 4 -8.99 -14.92 1.09
CA MET A 4 -9.24 -14.85 -0.35
C MET A 4 -9.39 -13.41 -0.83
N LEU A 5 -10.07 -12.55 -0.06
CA LEU A 5 -10.20 -11.13 -0.39
C LEU A 5 -8.84 -10.43 -0.33
N THR A 6 -8.01 -10.75 0.68
CA THR A 6 -6.66 -10.20 0.81
C THR A 6 -5.78 -10.58 -0.39
N LEU A 7 -5.82 -11.85 -0.81
CA LEU A 7 -5.09 -12.32 -1.99
C LEU A 7 -5.59 -11.65 -3.28
N LEU A 8 -6.90 -11.44 -3.42
CA LEU A 8 -7.46 -10.70 -4.55
C LEU A 8 -6.94 -9.26 -4.59
N CYS A 9 -6.93 -8.55 -3.46
CA CYS A 9 -6.39 -7.19 -3.38
C CYS A 9 -4.89 -7.15 -3.73
N ILE A 10 -4.12 -8.13 -3.25
CA ILE A 10 -2.70 -8.27 -3.60
C ILE A 10 -2.52 -8.41 -5.12
N LEU A 11 -3.28 -9.28 -5.77
CA LEU A 11 -3.20 -9.50 -7.21
C LEU A 11 -3.56 -8.23 -7.99
N ILE A 12 -4.60 -7.51 -7.56
CA ILE A 12 -5.01 -6.23 -8.17
C ILE A 12 -3.88 -5.20 -8.06
N PHE A 13 -3.23 -5.07 -6.89
CA PHE A 13 -2.12 -4.14 -6.72
C PHE A 13 -0.91 -4.53 -7.56
N GLN A 14 -0.58 -5.82 -7.65
CA GLN A 14 0.52 -6.30 -8.48
C GLN A 14 0.28 -6.02 -9.96
N ASP A 15 -0.92 -6.29 -10.46
CA ASP A 15 -1.29 -6.08 -11.86
C ASP A 15 -1.28 -4.59 -12.23
N LEU A 16 -1.81 -3.73 -11.35
CA LEU A 16 -1.76 -2.29 -11.57
C LEU A 16 -0.31 -1.77 -11.53
N GLY A 17 0.49 -2.24 -10.57
CA GLY A 17 1.91 -1.90 -10.48
C GLY A 17 2.70 -2.35 -11.72
N HIS A 18 2.37 -3.51 -12.28
CA HIS A 18 2.99 -3.98 -13.53
C HIS A 18 2.57 -3.12 -14.72
N SER A 19 1.29 -2.72 -14.81
CA SER A 19 0.77 -1.83 -15.85
C SER A 19 1.46 -0.46 -15.85
N ILE A 20 1.72 0.11 -14.68
CA ILE A 20 2.47 1.38 -14.54
C ILE A 20 3.92 1.20 -15.01
N LEU A 21 4.55 0.08 -14.67
CA LEU A 21 5.93 -0.20 -15.08
C LEU A 21 6.03 -0.35 -16.60
N LEU A 22 5.11 -1.07 -17.24
CA LEU A 22 5.06 -1.18 -18.69
C LEU A 22 4.86 0.19 -19.36
N CYS A 23 3.97 1.02 -18.81
CA CYS A 23 3.74 2.38 -19.30
C CYS A 23 5.03 3.23 -19.23
N LYS A 24 5.79 3.07 -18.13
CA LYS A 24 7.10 3.70 -17.95
C LYS A 24 8.14 3.22 -18.97
N GLU A 25 8.24 1.92 -19.20
CA GLU A 25 9.19 1.36 -20.16
C GLU A 25 8.88 1.82 -21.59
N SER A 26 7.59 1.84 -21.98
CA SER A 26 7.15 2.37 -23.27
C SER A 26 7.48 3.87 -23.43
N PHE A 27 7.36 4.65 -22.36
CA PHE A 27 7.76 6.07 -22.37
C PHE A 27 9.25 6.30 -22.58
N LEU A 28 10.09 5.40 -22.06
CA LEU A 28 11.56 5.51 -22.15
C LEU A 28 12.12 4.96 -23.48
N GLN A 29 11.51 3.90 -24.03
CA GLN A 29 12.06 3.20 -25.20
C GLN A 29 11.66 3.80 -26.55
N GLU A 30 10.52 4.50 -26.62
CA GLU A 30 10.03 5.02 -27.88
C GLU A 30 9.86 6.54 -27.81
N GLY A 31 10.15 7.22 -28.91
CA GLY A 31 9.53 8.51 -29.22
C GLY A 31 8.02 8.36 -29.47
N ALA A 32 7.35 7.53 -28.67
CA ALA A 32 5.92 7.31 -28.66
C ALA A 32 5.24 8.67 -28.53
N LYS A 33 4.15 8.85 -29.28
CA LYS A 33 3.37 10.08 -29.18
C LYS A 33 2.91 10.19 -27.74
N VAL A 34 3.38 11.24 -27.05
CA VAL A 34 3.07 11.52 -25.65
C VAL A 34 1.57 11.43 -25.37
N SER A 35 0.73 11.75 -26.36
CA SER A 35 -0.73 11.59 -26.32
C SER A 35 -1.22 10.16 -26.09
N GLU A 36 -0.58 9.14 -26.68
CA GLU A 36 -1.00 7.73 -26.51
C GLU A 36 -0.66 7.21 -25.12
N ILE A 37 0.51 7.58 -24.59
CA ILE A 37 0.93 7.23 -23.23
C ILE A 37 0.03 7.92 -22.19
N LEU A 38 -0.35 9.18 -22.44
CA LEU A 38 -1.32 9.88 -21.60
C LEU A 38 -2.67 9.14 -21.56
N GLN A 39 -3.19 8.72 -22.70
CA GLN A 39 -4.46 7.98 -22.74
C GLN A 39 -4.39 6.66 -21.97
N ILE A 40 -3.26 5.94 -22.03
CA ILE A 40 -3.08 4.70 -21.27
C ILE A 40 -3.07 4.98 -19.77
N TYR A 41 -2.33 6.00 -19.33
CA TYR A 41 -2.27 6.30 -17.90
C TYR A 41 -3.56 6.94 -17.36
N GLU A 42 -4.30 7.72 -18.15
CA GLU A 42 -5.67 8.14 -17.81
C GLU A 42 -6.56 6.93 -17.50
N ARG A 43 -6.47 5.86 -18.30
CA ARG A 43 -7.19 4.61 -18.01
C ARG A 43 -6.73 3.96 -16.72
N ILE A 44 -5.43 3.97 -16.42
CA ILE A 44 -4.89 3.47 -15.15
C ILE A 44 -5.47 4.26 -13.96
N VAL A 45 -5.53 5.59 -14.06
CA VAL A 45 -6.11 6.45 -13.02
C VAL A 45 -7.60 6.18 -12.84
N ILE A 46 -8.36 6.08 -13.93
CA ILE A 46 -9.79 5.73 -13.89
C ILE A 46 -9.99 4.36 -13.23
N CYS A 47 -9.17 3.36 -13.59
CA CYS A 47 -9.22 2.03 -13.00
C CYS A 47 -8.93 2.08 -11.50
N LYS A 48 -7.86 2.78 -11.10
CA LYS A 48 -7.51 2.99 -9.69
C LYS A 48 -8.66 3.65 -8.93
N ASN A 49 -9.26 4.71 -9.45
CA ASN A 49 -10.37 5.40 -8.79
C ASN A 49 -11.61 4.51 -8.66
N CYS A 50 -11.87 3.65 -9.65
CA CYS A 50 -12.92 2.64 -9.58
C CYS A 50 -12.65 1.62 -8.45
N ILE A 51 -11.40 1.16 -8.34
CA ILE A 51 -10.97 0.24 -7.27
C ILE A 51 -11.08 0.92 -5.90
N ASP A 52 -10.58 2.15 -5.75
CA ASP A 52 -10.65 2.91 -4.50
C ASP A 52 -12.10 3.17 -4.07
N ASN A 53 -13.00 3.51 -4.99
CA ASN A 53 -14.40 3.76 -4.67
C ASN A 53 -15.16 2.47 -4.31
N THR A 54 -14.81 1.35 -4.93
CA THR A 54 -15.49 0.06 -4.71
C THR A 54 -14.95 -0.65 -3.47
N PHE A 55 -13.63 -0.66 -3.31
CA PHE A 55 -12.92 -1.46 -2.31
C PHE A 55 -12.29 -0.63 -1.20
N GLY A 56 -12.20 0.70 -1.30
CA GLY A 56 -11.51 1.54 -0.32
C GLY A 56 -12.06 1.39 1.10
N GLY A 57 -13.38 1.35 1.25
CA GLY A 57 -14.03 1.10 2.54
C GLY A 57 -13.77 -0.32 3.07
N PHE A 58 -13.78 -1.32 2.17
CA PHE A 58 -13.44 -2.70 2.53
C PHE A 58 -11.97 -2.86 2.95
N LEU A 59 -11.05 -2.20 2.25
CA LEU A 59 -9.62 -2.16 2.59
C LEU A 59 -9.42 -1.51 3.95
N PHE A 60 -10.11 -0.41 4.24
CA PHE A 60 -10.09 0.24 5.55
C PHE A 60 -10.50 -0.73 6.67
N LEU A 61 -11.63 -1.42 6.50
CA LEU A 61 -12.11 -2.40 7.48
C LEU A 61 -11.16 -3.59 7.62
N LEU A 62 -10.64 -4.12 6.51
CA LEU A 62 -9.72 -5.25 6.48
C LEU A 62 -8.44 -4.94 7.27
N ILE A 63 -7.85 -3.76 7.03
CA ILE A 63 -6.63 -3.30 7.71
C ILE A 63 -6.89 -3.05 9.19
N SER A 64 -8.04 -2.44 9.52
CA SER A 64 -8.41 -2.20 10.92
C SER A 64 -8.55 -3.52 11.68
N LEU A 65 -9.16 -4.54 11.06
CA LEU A 65 -9.29 -5.88 11.64
C LEU A 65 -7.93 -6.60 11.75
N ASP A 66 -7.05 -6.44 10.77
CA ASP A 66 -5.69 -6.99 10.81
C ASP A 66 -4.84 -6.35 11.91
N LEU A 67 -4.92 -5.03 12.08
CA LEU A 67 -4.23 -4.31 13.16
C LEU A 67 -4.78 -4.71 14.53
N LEU A 68 -6.11 -4.76 14.70
CA LEU A 68 -6.72 -5.19 15.95
C LEU A 68 -6.31 -6.63 16.30
N SER A 69 -6.30 -7.52 15.32
CA SER A 69 -5.80 -8.89 15.49
C SER A 69 -4.32 -8.90 15.89
N ALA A 70 -3.48 -8.08 15.27
CA ALA A 70 -2.06 -8.02 15.61
C ALA A 70 -1.84 -7.57 17.06
N PHE A 71 -2.55 -6.53 17.52
CA PHE A 71 -2.50 -6.08 18.90
C PHE A 71 -2.98 -7.17 19.88
N ALA A 72 -4.11 -7.81 19.61
CA ALA A 72 -4.64 -8.88 20.45
C ALA A 72 -3.65 -10.06 20.57
N ASN A 73 -3.01 -10.44 19.47
CA ASN A 73 -2.03 -11.53 19.45
C ASN A 73 -0.77 -11.18 20.25
N ILE A 74 -0.29 -9.93 20.18
CA ILE A 74 0.83 -9.46 21.02
C ILE A 74 0.48 -9.60 22.50
N THR A 75 -0.72 -9.20 22.91
CA THR A 75 -1.20 -9.32 24.31
C THR A 75 -1.22 -10.77 24.78
N VAL A 76 -1.71 -11.70 23.93
CA VAL A 76 -1.72 -13.13 24.26
C VAL A 76 -0.30 -13.70 24.35
N VAL A 77 0.58 -13.37 23.40
CA VAL A 77 1.97 -13.87 23.35
C VAL A 77 2.81 -13.37 24.53
N LEU A 78 2.65 -12.10 24.93
CA LEU A 78 3.33 -11.53 26.10
C LEU A 78 2.77 -12.05 27.43
N GLY A 79 1.72 -12.85 27.39
CA GLY A 79 1.26 -13.62 28.54
C GLY A 79 0.18 -12.94 29.38
N TYR A 80 -0.32 -11.77 28.95
CA TYR A 80 -1.35 -11.02 29.67
C TYR A 80 -2.70 -11.75 29.78
N GLU A 81 -2.98 -12.69 28.87
CA GLU A 81 -4.19 -13.52 28.86
C GLU A 81 -3.91 -15.01 29.17
N THR A 82 -2.69 -15.38 29.59
CA THR A 82 -2.28 -16.79 29.77
C THR A 82 -3.14 -17.60 30.75
N GLY A 83 -3.81 -16.93 31.69
CA GLY A 83 -4.75 -17.58 32.62
C GLY A 83 -5.97 -18.25 31.95
N LYS A 84 -6.31 -17.90 30.71
CA LYS A 84 -7.46 -18.48 29.97
C LYS A 84 -7.09 -19.65 29.06
N PHE A 85 -5.83 -19.80 28.66
CA PHE A 85 -5.39 -20.82 27.69
C PHE A 85 -4.70 -21.97 28.40
N ARG A 86 -5.51 -22.96 28.78
CA ARG A 86 -5.11 -24.09 29.64
C ARG A 86 -4.22 -25.14 28.92
N ASN A 87 -4.17 -25.12 27.58
CA ASN A 87 -3.44 -26.09 26.76
C ASN A 87 -2.38 -25.42 25.88
N SER A 88 -1.12 -25.81 26.05
CA SER A 88 0.03 -25.30 25.29
C SER A 88 -0.13 -25.48 23.77
N GLU A 89 -0.65 -26.61 23.30
CA GLU A 89 -0.83 -26.89 21.87
C GLU A 89 -1.78 -25.91 21.17
N SER A 90 -2.88 -25.53 21.82
CA SER A 90 -3.84 -24.55 21.26
C SER A 90 -3.20 -23.17 21.09
N LEU A 91 -2.31 -22.80 22.01
CA LEU A 91 -1.60 -21.53 22.01
C LEU A 91 -0.54 -21.50 20.89
N TYR A 92 0.16 -22.61 20.65
CA TYR A 92 1.08 -22.75 19.50
C TYR A 92 0.37 -22.61 18.16
N CYS A 93 -0.76 -23.30 17.95
CA CYS A 93 -1.52 -23.21 16.70
C CYS A 93 -2.06 -21.80 16.44
N MET A 94 -2.58 -21.12 17.47
CA MET A 94 -3.04 -19.74 17.37
C MET A 94 -1.90 -18.78 17.01
N ASN A 95 -0.71 -18.98 17.59
CA ASN A 95 0.46 -18.16 17.27
C ASN A 95 0.93 -18.34 15.82
N ILE A 96 1.00 -19.58 15.33
CA ILE A 96 1.40 -19.85 13.93
C ILE A 96 0.40 -19.20 12.97
N PHE A 97 -0.91 -19.40 13.19
CA PHE A 97 -1.94 -18.81 12.35
C PHE A 97 -1.88 -17.27 12.36
N SER A 98 -1.58 -16.68 13.51
CA SER A 98 -1.42 -15.25 13.69
C SER A 98 -0.22 -14.68 12.94
N ILE A 99 0.94 -15.35 13.00
CA ILE A 99 2.14 -14.97 12.26
C ILE A 99 1.89 -15.02 10.75
N VAL A 100 1.20 -16.07 10.27
CA VAL A 100 0.85 -16.20 8.85
C VAL A 100 -0.07 -15.06 8.40
N ASN A 101 -1.14 -14.79 9.15
CA ASN A 101 -2.06 -13.69 8.81
C ASN A 101 -1.38 -12.33 8.85
N PHE A 102 -0.51 -12.09 9.84
CA PHE A 102 0.26 -10.86 9.92
C PHE A 102 1.23 -10.71 8.75
N SER A 103 1.87 -11.80 8.32
CA SER A 103 2.76 -11.80 7.14
C SER A 103 2.01 -11.45 5.86
N ILE A 104 0.81 -12.01 5.67
CA ILE A 104 -0.07 -11.70 4.53
C ILE A 104 -0.50 -10.23 4.58
N PHE A 105 -0.84 -9.71 5.77
CA PHE A 105 -1.19 -8.31 5.98
C PHE A 105 -0.03 -7.37 5.61
N ILE A 106 1.19 -7.65 6.08
CA ILE A 106 2.38 -6.87 5.71
C ILE A 106 2.63 -6.92 4.21
N TYR A 107 2.45 -8.10 3.58
CA TYR A 107 2.61 -8.24 2.13
C TYR A 107 1.59 -7.40 1.35
N LEU A 108 0.33 -7.36 1.79
CA LEU A 108 -0.70 -6.47 1.22
C LEU A 108 -0.26 -5.00 1.28
N LEU A 109 0.25 -4.55 2.42
CA LEU A 109 0.71 -3.16 2.57
C LEU A 109 1.90 -2.86 1.66
N ILE A 110 2.85 -3.79 1.53
CA ILE A 110 4.02 -3.66 0.63
C ILE A 110 3.55 -3.56 -0.82
N ALA A 111 2.64 -4.44 -1.25
CA ALA A 111 2.12 -4.43 -2.62
C ALA A 111 1.41 -3.10 -2.95
N ALA A 112 0.58 -2.58 -2.03
CA ALA A 112 -0.07 -1.28 -2.20
C ALA A 112 0.92 -0.10 -2.22
N ALA A 113 1.96 -0.15 -1.38
CA ALA A 113 3.00 0.87 -1.34
C ALA A 113 3.91 0.86 -2.58
N ASP A 114 4.18 -0.31 -3.16
CA ASP A 114 4.97 -0.48 -4.38
C ASP A 114 4.30 0.20 -5.59
N VAL A 115 2.97 0.08 -5.72
CA VAL A 115 2.21 0.81 -6.76
C VAL A 115 2.44 2.31 -6.66
N ASN A 116 2.35 2.85 -5.44
CA ASN A 116 2.54 4.28 -5.19
C ASN A 116 3.98 4.74 -5.51
N GLU A 117 4.97 3.91 -5.20
CA GLU A 117 6.38 4.21 -5.52
C GLU A 117 6.64 4.18 -7.03
N LYS A 118 6.11 3.18 -7.75
CA LYS A 118 6.20 3.09 -9.21
C LYS A 118 5.54 4.28 -9.89
N ASP A 119 4.35 4.66 -9.43
CA ASP A 119 3.65 5.86 -9.91
C ASP A 119 4.46 7.14 -9.67
N LYS A 120 4.99 7.32 -8.46
CA LYS A 120 5.83 8.48 -8.12
C LYS A 120 7.09 8.54 -8.97
N SER A 121 7.74 7.39 -9.21
CA SER A 121 8.90 7.30 -10.08
C SER A 121 8.56 7.68 -11.52
N PHE A 122 7.45 7.16 -12.06
CA PHE A 122 7.01 7.46 -13.42
C PHE A 122 6.67 8.94 -13.60
N ARG A 123 5.89 9.53 -12.69
CA ARG A 123 5.56 10.97 -12.72
C ARG A 123 6.80 11.85 -12.64
N ASN A 124 7.76 11.51 -11.77
CA ASN A 124 9.02 12.25 -11.70
C ASN A 124 9.79 12.25 -13.03
N GLU A 125 9.81 11.13 -13.74
CA GLU A 125 10.46 11.04 -15.06
C GLU A 125 9.73 11.85 -16.13
N ILE A 126 8.39 11.81 -16.13
CA ILE A 126 7.57 12.67 -16.98
C ILE A 126 7.85 14.15 -16.70
N TYR A 127 7.87 14.55 -15.42
CA TYR A 127 8.17 15.93 -15.02
C TYR A 127 9.54 16.37 -15.50
N LEU A 128 10.57 15.53 -15.34
CA LEU A 128 11.92 15.81 -15.84
C LEU A 128 11.97 15.93 -17.36
N TYR A 129 11.21 15.10 -18.09
CA TYR A 129 11.10 15.16 -19.54
C TYR A 129 10.46 16.48 -20.00
N VAL A 130 9.31 16.86 -19.42
CA VAL A 130 8.62 18.12 -19.73
C VAL A 130 9.49 19.32 -19.38
N PHE A 131 10.13 19.30 -18.21
CA PHE A 131 11.02 20.37 -17.79
C PHE A 131 12.17 20.57 -18.79
N LYS A 132 12.86 19.49 -19.19
CA LYS A 132 13.91 19.54 -20.23
C LYS A 132 13.39 20.07 -21.57
N ARG A 133 12.15 19.75 -21.95
CA ARG A 133 11.53 20.22 -23.19
C ARG A 133 11.14 21.71 -23.14
N ARG A 134 10.62 22.17 -21.99
CA ARG A 134 10.27 23.58 -21.76
C ARG A 134 11.52 24.48 -21.78
N VAL A 135 12.64 24.02 -21.21
CA VAL A 135 13.94 24.70 -21.29
C VAL A 135 14.44 24.86 -22.75
N ARG A 136 13.95 24.04 -23.69
CA ARG A 136 14.30 24.10 -25.12
C ARG A 136 13.35 24.93 -26.01
N ASN A 137 12.40 25.70 -25.45
CA ASN A 137 11.50 26.60 -26.20
C ASN A 137 10.70 25.94 -27.36
N ILE A 138 10.18 24.73 -27.14
CA ILE A 138 9.29 24.03 -28.10
C ILE A 138 7.82 24.34 -27.71
N PRO A 139 6.88 24.59 -28.66
CA PRO A 139 5.54 25.12 -28.38
C PRO A 139 4.73 24.36 -27.32
N ASN A 140 3.91 25.14 -26.60
CA ASN A 140 3.47 24.95 -25.22
C ASN A 140 2.22 24.08 -24.98
N GLU A 141 1.51 23.62 -26.01
CA GLU A 141 0.20 22.98 -25.82
C GLU A 141 0.30 21.61 -25.14
N CYS A 142 1.17 20.71 -25.61
CA CYS A 142 1.35 19.40 -24.93
C CYS A 142 2.00 19.52 -23.54
N ALA A 143 2.75 20.58 -23.25
CA ALA A 143 3.44 20.71 -21.97
C ALA A 143 2.46 21.00 -20.81
N LEU A 144 1.34 21.67 -21.09
CA LEU A 144 0.31 21.99 -20.11
C LEU A 144 -0.50 20.75 -19.73
N ASP A 145 -0.88 19.94 -20.71
CA ASP A 145 -1.60 18.68 -20.49
C ASP A 145 -0.75 17.69 -19.66
N ILE A 146 0.56 17.60 -19.93
CA ILE A 146 1.45 16.73 -19.15
C ILE A 146 1.68 17.26 -17.71
N ILE A 147 1.64 18.58 -17.50
CA ILE A 147 1.75 19.17 -16.16
C ILE A 147 0.47 18.96 -15.35
N ALA A 148 -0.70 19.07 -15.99
CA ALA A 148 -1.98 18.73 -15.39
C ALA A 148 -2.01 17.22 -15.01
N PHE A 149 -1.41 16.39 -15.85
CA PHE A 149 -1.30 14.94 -15.66
C PHE A 149 -0.47 14.52 -14.44
N GLY A 150 0.67 15.18 -14.21
CA GLY A 150 1.54 14.83 -13.08
C GLY A 150 0.90 15.09 -11.70
N HIS A 151 -0.23 15.81 -11.66
CA HIS A 151 -0.92 16.17 -10.44
C HIS A 151 -1.81 15.04 -9.89
N GLU A 152 -2.34 14.16 -10.74
CA GLU A 152 -3.16 13.03 -10.30
C GLU A 152 -2.26 11.87 -9.85
N SER A 153 -2.41 11.45 -8.59
CA SER A 153 -1.63 10.33 -8.05
C SER A 153 -2.41 9.02 -8.14
N VAL A 154 -1.74 7.97 -8.60
CA VAL A 154 -2.24 6.59 -8.54
C VAL A 154 -2.03 6.00 -7.13
N ALA A 155 -1.64 6.82 -6.14
CA ALA A 155 -1.52 6.43 -4.75
C ALA A 155 -2.86 5.89 -4.24
N PHE A 156 -2.89 4.59 -3.91
CA PHE A 156 -4.04 3.96 -3.28
C PHE A 156 -4.30 4.59 -1.90
N SER A 157 -5.58 4.81 -1.62
CA SER A 157 -6.02 5.28 -0.30
C SER A 157 -7.15 4.39 0.21
N ALA A 158 -7.11 4.01 1.47
CA ALA A 158 -8.23 3.32 2.08
C ALA A 158 -9.34 4.32 2.39
N SER A 159 -10.21 4.60 1.41
CA SER A 159 -11.34 5.53 1.54
C SER A 159 -10.92 6.95 1.97
N GLY A 160 -9.70 7.37 1.64
CA GLY A 160 -9.17 8.68 2.02
C GLY A 160 -8.65 8.81 3.45
N TYR A 161 -8.76 7.77 4.30
CA TYR A 161 -8.27 7.83 5.69
C TYR A 161 -6.75 7.71 5.79
N PHE A 162 -6.15 6.85 4.98
CA PHE A 162 -4.70 6.67 4.93
C PHE A 162 -4.24 6.29 3.53
N SER A 163 -3.06 6.79 3.16
CA SER A 163 -2.38 6.47 1.91
C SER A 163 -1.37 5.36 2.13
N PHE A 164 -1.39 4.36 1.25
CA PHE A 164 -0.43 3.26 1.30
C PHE A 164 0.94 3.75 0.86
N THR A 165 1.81 3.98 1.84
CA THR A 165 3.18 4.44 1.65
C THR A 165 4.12 3.58 2.47
N LYS A 166 5.41 3.55 2.11
CA LYS A 166 6.44 2.96 2.97
C LYS A 166 6.45 3.56 4.38
N GLY A 167 6.12 4.86 4.49
CA GLY A 167 5.94 5.54 5.77
C GLY A 167 4.82 4.94 6.60
N PHE A 168 3.66 4.63 6.00
CA PHE A 168 2.56 3.97 6.69
C PHE A 168 2.96 2.59 7.23
N ILE A 169 3.68 1.78 6.45
CA ILE A 169 4.19 0.47 6.90
C ILE A 169 5.09 0.64 8.13
N LEU A 170 6.01 1.61 8.08
CA LEU A 170 6.91 1.92 9.19
C LEU A 170 6.12 2.36 10.44
N THR A 171 5.08 3.18 10.28
CA THR A 171 4.19 3.59 11.37
C THR A 171 3.48 2.40 12.00
N VAL A 172 2.97 1.46 11.19
CA VAL A 172 2.31 0.25 11.69
C VAL A 172 3.28 -0.61 12.51
N ILE A 173 4.46 -0.89 11.97
CA ILE A 173 5.48 -1.68 12.67
C ILE A 173 5.94 -0.97 13.96
N GLY A 174 6.21 0.34 13.88
CA GLY A 174 6.60 1.15 15.03
C GLY A 174 5.54 1.20 16.11
N GLY A 175 4.26 1.30 15.73
CA GLY A 175 3.12 1.26 16.64
C GLY A 175 3.01 -0.08 17.38
N LEU A 176 3.18 -1.20 16.67
CA LEU A 176 3.18 -2.55 17.26
C LEU A 176 4.36 -2.76 18.21
N LEU A 177 5.56 -2.30 17.84
CA LEU A 177 6.73 -2.34 18.71
C LEU A 177 6.53 -1.52 19.98
N THR A 178 6.03 -0.28 19.82
CA THR A 178 5.78 0.62 20.95
C THR A 178 4.73 0.04 21.91
N TYR A 179 3.66 -0.53 21.37
CA TYR A 179 2.64 -1.23 22.16
C TYR A 179 3.21 -2.45 22.90
N SER A 180 4.03 -3.25 22.22
CA SER A 180 4.70 -4.41 22.84
C SER A 180 5.60 -3.99 24.00
N LEU A 181 6.36 -2.91 23.83
CA LEU A 181 7.23 -2.36 24.88
C LEU A 181 6.42 -1.79 26.07
N LEU A 182 5.33 -1.07 25.80
CA LEU A 182 4.42 -0.55 26.82
C LEU A 182 3.82 -1.70 27.65
N LEU A 183 3.34 -2.75 26.98
CA LEU A 183 2.86 -3.94 27.68
C LEU A 183 3.98 -4.58 28.50
N ASN A 184 5.18 -4.75 27.97
CA ASN A 184 6.26 -5.34 28.78
C ASN A 184 6.58 -4.49 30.03
N GLN A 185 6.54 -3.16 29.92
CA GLN A 185 6.75 -2.25 31.05
C GLN A 185 5.64 -2.33 32.12
N LEU A 186 4.38 -2.41 31.70
CA LEU A 186 3.25 -2.59 32.62
C LEU A 186 3.41 -3.88 33.46
N GLN A 187 3.91 -4.96 32.86
CA GLN A 187 4.08 -6.24 33.53
C GLN A 187 5.18 -6.18 34.59
N THR A 188 6.24 -5.42 34.32
CA THR A 188 7.33 -5.20 35.29
C THR A 188 6.94 -4.28 36.44
N LEU A 189 5.84 -3.52 36.32
CA LEU A 189 5.31 -2.67 37.40
C LEU A 189 4.32 -3.42 38.30
N GLU A 190 3.64 -4.44 37.77
CA GLU A 190 2.68 -5.26 38.52
C GLU A 190 3.33 -6.43 39.30
N ASN A 191 4.57 -6.80 38.99
CA ASN A 191 5.36 -7.80 39.72
C ASN A 191 6.39 -7.14 40.65
#